data_AF-A0A0K2REN6-F1
#
_entry.id   AF-A0A0K2REN6-F1
#
_cell.length_a   1.000
_cell.length_b   1.000
_cell.length_c   1.000
_cell.angle_alpha   90.00
_cell.angle_beta   90.00
_cell.angle_gamma   90.00
#
_symmetry.space_group_name_H-M   'P 1'
#
loop_
_entity.id
_entity.type
_entity.pdbx_description
1 polymer ?
#
loop_
_entity_poly.entity_id
_entity_poly.type
_entity_poly.pdbx_seq_one_letter_code
_entity_poly.pdbx_strand_id
1 'polypeptide(L)'
;MAINASSMSTQLSGLPFSGPIGGVRVALIADEQGTEWVAFPKHSQLENAVFNMVVAGRIAGDDVAIMMVEAEATDNSWNLIKEQGATAPTEEVVSEGLEAAKPFIKALCEAQADLAARAAKPTVEFPVFLDYQDDVYAAVEAAAAEKLAAVFQIADKQDRDNASDELKDEVLGALAGEFEGREKELSAAFRSLTKQVVRQRILKDQIRIDGRGLTDIRQLTAEVEVLPRVHGSAIFERGETQIMGVTTLNMLKMEQQIDSLSPVTRKRYMHNYNFPPYSTGETGRVGSPKRREIGHGALAERALVPVLPSREEFPYAIRQVSEALGSNGSTSMGSVCASTLSLLNAGVPLKAAVAGIAMGLVSDQVDGQTRYAALTDILGAEDAFGDMDFKVAGTSEFVTAIQLDTKLDGIPASVLAAALKQAREARLHILDVINAAIDTRTSSPSSHRA
;
A
#
# COMPACT_ATOMS: atom_id res chain seq x y z
N MET A 1 -4.82 -10.44 -18.22
CA MET A 1 -4.13 -11.14 -19.32
C MET A 1 -2.64 -11.31 -19.08
N ALA A 2 -1.84 -10.23 -19.05
CA ALA A 2 -0.38 -10.35 -18.89
C ALA A 2 0.07 -11.11 -17.62
N ILE A 3 -0.59 -10.89 -16.47
CA ILE A 3 -0.34 -11.62 -15.22
C ILE A 3 -0.42 -13.15 -15.44
N ASN A 4 -1.50 -13.62 -16.06
CA ASN A 4 -1.73 -15.05 -16.33
C ASN A 4 -0.68 -15.62 -17.31
N ALA A 5 -0.30 -14.85 -18.33
CA ALA A 5 0.74 -15.27 -19.27
C ALA A 5 2.12 -15.38 -18.61
N SER A 6 2.49 -14.40 -17.78
CA SER A 6 3.73 -14.42 -16.99
C SER A 6 3.77 -15.60 -16.03
N SER A 7 2.67 -15.84 -15.29
CA SER A 7 2.51 -17.02 -14.43
C SER A 7 2.68 -18.32 -15.23
N MET A 8 1.93 -18.48 -16.31
CA MET A 8 1.97 -19.69 -17.14
C MET A 8 3.37 -19.95 -17.71
N SER A 9 4.04 -18.92 -18.23
CA SER A 9 5.40 -19.07 -18.78
C SER A 9 6.41 -19.50 -17.70
N THR A 10 6.25 -18.99 -16.48
CA THR A 10 7.07 -19.37 -15.32
C THR A 10 6.76 -20.81 -14.91
N GLN A 11 5.48 -21.19 -14.85
CA GLN A 11 5.05 -22.56 -14.55
C GLN A 11 5.61 -23.60 -15.54
N LEU A 12 5.69 -23.26 -16.83
CA LEU A 12 6.24 -24.15 -17.86
C LEU A 12 7.76 -24.27 -17.83
N SER A 13 8.45 -23.34 -17.18
CA SER A 13 9.90 -23.21 -17.27
C SER A 13 10.68 -24.26 -16.47
N GLY A 14 10.02 -24.98 -15.55
CA GLY A 14 10.67 -25.93 -14.64
C GLY A 14 11.36 -25.24 -13.45
N LEU A 15 11.06 -23.98 -13.17
CA LEU A 15 11.58 -23.24 -12.01
C LEU A 15 10.90 -23.67 -10.69
N PRO A 16 11.59 -23.62 -9.54
CA PRO A 16 11.01 -23.87 -8.22
C PRO A 16 10.12 -22.68 -7.81
N PHE A 17 8.90 -22.67 -8.33
CA PHE A 17 7.93 -21.59 -8.18
C PHE A 17 6.58 -22.15 -7.72
N SER A 18 6.01 -21.55 -6.68
CA SER A 18 4.71 -21.93 -6.10
C SER A 18 3.52 -21.38 -6.91
N GLY A 19 3.47 -21.71 -8.20
CA GLY A 19 2.36 -21.40 -9.10
C GLY A 19 1.34 -22.53 -9.23
N PRO A 20 0.34 -22.37 -10.11
CA PRO A 20 0.08 -21.18 -10.93
C PRO A 20 -0.53 -20.02 -10.13
N ILE A 21 -0.33 -18.80 -10.63
CA ILE A 21 -0.99 -17.58 -10.16
C ILE A 21 -2.07 -17.18 -11.15
N GLY A 22 -3.30 -17.02 -10.66
CA GLY A 22 -4.43 -16.48 -11.41
C GLY A 22 -4.60 -15.00 -11.11
N GLY A 23 -4.61 -14.17 -12.16
CA GLY A 23 -4.85 -12.74 -12.11
C GLY A 23 -6.13 -12.35 -12.85
N VAL A 24 -7.07 -11.75 -12.14
CA VAL A 24 -8.36 -11.31 -12.66
C VAL A 24 -8.58 -9.82 -12.38
N ARG A 25 -9.30 -9.14 -13.27
CA ARG A 25 -9.92 -7.86 -12.97
C ARG A 25 -11.40 -8.10 -12.75
N VAL A 26 -11.93 -7.67 -11.62
CA VAL A 26 -13.36 -7.61 -11.33
C VAL A 26 -13.77 -6.14 -11.17
N ALA A 27 -14.89 -5.74 -11.75
CA ALA A 27 -15.45 -4.42 -11.56
C ALA A 27 -16.89 -4.52 -11.07
N LEU A 28 -17.26 -3.67 -10.11
CA LEU A 28 -18.62 -3.54 -9.64
C LEU A 28 -19.36 -2.62 -10.61
N ILE A 29 -20.18 -3.19 -11.48
CA ILE A 29 -20.89 -2.48 -12.55
C ILE A 29 -22.32 -2.25 -12.11
N ALA A 30 -22.78 -1.02 -12.26
CA ALA A 30 -24.19 -0.65 -12.08
C ALA A 30 -24.94 -0.76 -13.41
N ASP A 31 -26.08 -1.42 -13.39
CA ASP A 31 -27.03 -1.50 -14.50
C ASP A 31 -28.48 -1.33 -14.00
N GLU A 32 -29.45 -1.55 -14.89
CA GLU A 32 -30.88 -1.42 -14.55
C GLU A 32 -31.36 -2.46 -13.53
N GLN A 33 -30.61 -3.56 -13.35
CA GLN A 33 -30.94 -4.69 -12.49
C GLN A 33 -30.26 -4.61 -11.11
N GLY A 34 -29.23 -3.77 -10.96
CA GLY A 34 -28.55 -3.51 -9.70
C GLY A 34 -27.05 -3.29 -9.89
N THR A 35 -26.26 -3.72 -8.90
CA THR A 35 -24.79 -3.71 -9.02
C THR A 35 -24.26 -5.13 -8.99
N GLU A 36 -23.42 -5.51 -9.95
CA GLU A 36 -22.81 -6.84 -10.03
C GLU A 36 -21.29 -6.81 -10.25
N TRP A 37 -20.59 -7.80 -9.70
CA TRP A 37 -19.15 -7.98 -9.91
C TRP A 37 -18.88 -8.74 -11.21
N VAL A 38 -18.38 -8.03 -12.21
CA VAL A 38 -18.09 -8.58 -13.55
C VAL A 38 -16.59 -8.82 -13.71
N ALA A 39 -16.21 -10.06 -14.03
CA ALA A 39 -14.84 -10.43 -14.37
C ALA A 39 -14.47 -10.06 -15.81
N PHE A 40 -13.22 -9.62 -15.99
CA PHE A 40 -12.64 -9.16 -17.27
C PHE A 40 -13.53 -8.15 -18.01
N PRO A 41 -13.94 -7.04 -17.35
CA PRO A 41 -14.81 -6.05 -17.97
C PRO A 41 -14.12 -5.39 -19.17
N LYS A 42 -14.92 -5.09 -20.21
CA LYS A 42 -14.50 -4.27 -21.35
C LYS A 42 -14.44 -2.79 -20.95
N HIS A 43 -13.72 -1.98 -21.72
CA HIS A 43 -13.72 -0.52 -21.50
C HIS A 43 -15.13 0.09 -21.51
N SER A 44 -16.00 -0.34 -22.42
CA SER A 44 -17.39 0.12 -22.48
C SER A 44 -18.22 -0.25 -21.23
N GLN A 45 -17.84 -1.32 -20.53
CA GLN A 45 -18.50 -1.74 -19.30
C GLN A 45 -18.01 -0.94 -18.08
N LEU A 46 -16.75 -0.49 -18.11
CA LEU A 46 -16.15 0.32 -17.04
C LEU A 46 -16.76 1.72 -16.93
N GLU A 47 -17.45 2.21 -17.97
CA GLU A 47 -18.18 3.49 -17.92
C GLU A 47 -19.25 3.52 -16.81
N ASN A 48 -19.81 2.35 -16.49
CA ASN A 48 -20.81 2.15 -15.45
C ASN A 48 -20.24 1.45 -14.20
N ALA A 49 -18.91 1.35 -14.07
CA ALA A 49 -18.30 0.73 -12.90
C ALA A 49 -18.15 1.72 -11.76
N VAL A 50 -18.61 1.37 -10.56
CA VAL A 50 -18.37 2.15 -9.33
C VAL A 50 -17.05 1.76 -8.65
N PHE A 51 -16.50 0.59 -8.97
CA PHE A 51 -15.23 0.12 -8.44
C PHE A 51 -14.56 -0.83 -9.43
N ASN A 52 -13.24 -0.76 -9.53
CA ASN A 52 -12.42 -1.55 -10.45
C ASN A 52 -11.25 -2.15 -9.67
N MET A 53 -11.19 -3.47 -9.60
CA MET A 53 -10.27 -4.20 -8.73
C MET A 53 -9.53 -5.27 -9.51
N VAL A 54 -8.20 -5.25 -9.43
CA VAL A 54 -7.34 -6.33 -9.89
C VAL A 54 -6.96 -7.18 -8.70
N VAL A 55 -7.15 -8.48 -8.80
CA VAL A 55 -6.83 -9.45 -7.75
C VAL A 55 -5.96 -10.55 -8.35
N ALA A 56 -4.92 -10.95 -7.64
CA ALA A 56 -4.12 -12.11 -7.96
C ALA A 56 -3.99 -13.06 -6.76
N GLY A 57 -4.00 -14.36 -7.04
CA GLY A 57 -3.92 -15.39 -6.01
C GLY A 57 -3.56 -16.77 -6.56
N ARG A 58 -3.48 -17.74 -5.65
CA ARG A 58 -3.25 -19.16 -5.95
C ARG A 58 -4.29 -20.04 -5.26
N ILE A 59 -4.42 -21.27 -5.73
CA ILE A 59 -5.21 -22.29 -5.01
C ILE A 59 -4.42 -22.75 -3.79
N ALA A 60 -5.05 -22.75 -2.62
CA ALA A 60 -4.48 -23.24 -1.37
C ALA A 60 -5.51 -24.14 -0.68
N GLY A 61 -5.25 -25.45 -0.68
CA GLY A 61 -6.24 -26.43 -0.24
C GLY A 61 -7.49 -26.43 -1.12
N ASP A 62 -8.64 -26.18 -0.52
CA ASP A 62 -9.96 -26.09 -1.18
C ASP A 62 -10.39 -24.65 -1.53
N ASP A 63 -9.63 -23.64 -1.09
CA ASP A 63 -9.90 -22.22 -1.31
C ASP A 63 -8.83 -21.53 -2.19
N VAL A 64 -9.01 -20.23 -2.43
CA VAL A 64 -8.06 -19.33 -3.10
C VAL A 64 -7.42 -18.38 -2.10
N ALA A 65 -6.10 -18.45 -2.02
CA ALA A 65 -5.26 -17.50 -1.30
C ALA A 65 -5.06 -16.23 -2.14
N ILE A 66 -5.69 -15.13 -1.74
CA ILE A 66 -5.43 -13.81 -2.34
C ILE A 66 -4.05 -13.34 -1.90
N MET A 67 -3.23 -12.92 -2.86
CA MET A 67 -1.84 -12.50 -2.63
C MET A 67 -1.60 -11.03 -2.92
N MET A 68 -2.34 -10.47 -3.89
CA MET A 68 -2.21 -9.07 -4.30
C MET A 68 -3.57 -8.50 -4.68
N VAL A 69 -3.83 -7.26 -4.28
CA VAL A 69 -4.97 -6.45 -4.69
C VAL A 69 -4.50 -5.07 -5.09
N GLU A 70 -4.97 -4.58 -6.23
CA GLU A 70 -4.85 -3.18 -6.65
C GLU A 70 -6.21 -2.73 -7.16
N ALA A 71 -6.86 -1.80 -6.45
CA ALA A 71 -8.20 -1.36 -6.79
C ALA A 71 -8.44 0.13 -6.60
N GLU A 72 -9.44 0.62 -7.33
CA GLU A 72 -9.82 2.02 -7.39
C GLU A 72 -11.33 2.20 -7.58
N ALA A 73 -11.90 3.24 -6.99
CA ALA A 73 -13.13 3.81 -7.51
C ALA A 73 -12.80 4.50 -8.85
N THR A 74 -13.77 4.52 -9.76
CA THR A 74 -13.59 5.04 -11.11
C THR A 74 -13.89 6.55 -11.18
N ASP A 75 -13.53 7.17 -12.30
CA ASP A 75 -13.81 8.56 -12.62
C ASP A 75 -15.30 8.92 -12.52
N ASN A 76 -16.20 7.97 -12.78
CA ASN A 76 -17.66 8.18 -12.77
C ASN A 76 -18.34 7.68 -11.48
N SER A 77 -17.61 7.04 -10.56
CA SER A 77 -18.16 6.46 -9.34
C SER A 77 -19.01 7.45 -8.55
N TRP A 78 -18.54 8.69 -8.39
CA TRP A 78 -19.29 9.69 -7.63
C TRP A 78 -20.70 9.92 -8.20
N ASN A 79 -20.82 10.07 -9.51
CA ASN A 79 -22.10 10.37 -10.14
C ASN A 79 -23.01 9.13 -10.14
N LEU A 80 -22.45 7.94 -10.41
CA LEU A 80 -23.17 6.68 -10.31
C LEU A 80 -23.77 6.49 -8.91
N ILE A 81 -22.99 6.76 -7.86
CA ILE A 81 -23.42 6.59 -6.47
C ILE A 81 -24.42 7.68 -6.06
N LYS A 82 -24.08 8.95 -6.29
CA LYS A 82 -24.85 10.09 -5.75
C LYS A 82 -26.07 10.47 -6.57
N GLU A 83 -26.00 10.32 -7.89
CA GLU A 83 -27.05 10.78 -8.81
C GLU A 83 -27.88 9.61 -9.34
N GLN A 84 -27.29 8.42 -9.49
CA GLN A 84 -27.95 7.25 -10.07
C GLN A 84 -28.25 6.14 -9.06
N GLY A 85 -27.89 6.32 -7.79
CA GLY A 85 -28.24 5.41 -6.71
C GLY A 85 -27.49 4.08 -6.71
N ALA A 86 -26.35 3.99 -7.39
CA ALA A 86 -25.50 2.81 -7.38
C ALA A 86 -24.89 2.57 -5.99
N THR A 87 -24.63 1.30 -5.68
CA THR A 87 -24.01 0.88 -4.41
C THR A 87 -22.62 1.51 -4.24
N ALA A 88 -22.39 2.18 -3.12
CA ALA A 88 -21.08 2.74 -2.80
C ALA A 88 -20.07 1.64 -2.42
N PRO A 89 -18.81 1.70 -2.87
CA PRO A 89 -17.80 0.70 -2.53
C PRO A 89 -17.27 0.91 -1.10
N THR A 90 -18.05 0.51 -0.09
CA THR A 90 -17.62 0.46 1.31
C THR A 90 -16.69 -0.72 1.56
N GLU A 91 -16.10 -0.80 2.74
CA GLU A 91 -15.22 -1.89 3.15
C GLU A 91 -15.89 -3.28 3.01
N GLU A 92 -17.20 -3.37 3.28
CA GLU A 92 -17.99 -4.59 3.11
C GLU A 92 -18.11 -4.97 1.63
N VAL A 93 -18.48 -4.01 0.78
CA VAL A 93 -18.63 -4.23 -0.68
C VAL A 93 -17.30 -4.62 -1.32
N VAL A 94 -16.20 -3.99 -0.90
CA VAL A 94 -14.85 -4.35 -1.35
C VAL A 94 -14.52 -5.79 -0.93
N SER A 95 -14.87 -6.19 0.30
CA SER A 95 -14.69 -7.57 0.77
C SER A 95 -15.49 -8.59 -0.04
N GLU A 96 -16.74 -8.27 -0.39
CA GLU A 96 -17.56 -9.09 -1.30
C GLU A 96 -16.90 -9.24 -2.68
N GLY A 97 -16.30 -8.17 -3.22
CA GLY A 97 -15.57 -8.22 -4.47
C GLY A 97 -14.35 -9.13 -4.45
N LEU A 98 -13.66 -9.24 -3.31
CA LEU A 98 -12.54 -10.15 -3.13
C LEU A 98 -13.01 -11.60 -3.17
N GLU A 99 -14.13 -11.93 -2.52
CA GLU A 99 -14.74 -13.25 -2.59
C GLU A 99 -15.25 -13.56 -4.01
N ALA A 100 -15.88 -12.58 -4.68
CA ALA A 100 -16.33 -12.72 -6.07
C ALA A 100 -15.18 -12.97 -7.06
N ALA A 101 -13.95 -12.54 -6.74
CA ALA A 101 -12.77 -12.79 -7.57
C ALA A 101 -12.27 -14.24 -7.48
N LYS A 102 -12.47 -14.92 -6.34
CA LYS A 102 -11.89 -16.25 -6.06
C LYS A 102 -12.28 -17.33 -7.10
N PRO A 103 -13.57 -17.49 -7.49
CA PRO A 103 -13.94 -18.51 -8.49
C PRO A 103 -13.21 -18.32 -9.83
N PHE A 104 -13.01 -17.07 -10.26
CA PHE A 104 -12.29 -16.77 -11.50
C PHE A 104 -10.80 -17.07 -11.38
N ILE A 105 -10.19 -16.73 -10.25
CA ILE A 105 -8.78 -17.07 -9.96
C ILE A 105 -8.60 -18.59 -9.97
N LYS A 106 -9.49 -19.33 -9.31
CA LYS A 106 -9.48 -20.79 -9.30
C LYS A 106 -9.52 -21.37 -10.72
N ALA A 107 -10.48 -20.93 -11.54
CA ALA A 107 -10.59 -21.37 -12.93
C ALA A 107 -9.33 -21.05 -13.76
N LEU A 108 -8.72 -19.87 -13.56
CA LEU A 108 -7.48 -19.48 -14.23
C LEU A 108 -6.29 -20.35 -13.79
N CYS A 109 -6.20 -20.70 -12.50
CA CYS A 109 -5.17 -21.58 -11.98
C CYS A 109 -5.35 -23.02 -12.48
N GLU A 110 -6.57 -23.54 -12.49
CA GLU A 110 -6.90 -24.88 -13.00
C GLU A 110 -6.55 -25.01 -14.48
N ALA A 111 -6.89 -24.01 -15.30
CA ALA A 111 -6.52 -23.98 -16.72
C ALA A 111 -4.99 -23.97 -16.94
N GLN A 112 -4.26 -23.22 -16.10
CA GLN A 112 -2.79 -23.21 -16.16
C GLN A 112 -2.18 -24.54 -15.70
N ALA A 113 -2.74 -25.15 -14.65
CA ALA A 113 -2.30 -26.45 -14.14
C ALA A 113 -2.53 -27.56 -15.18
N ASP A 114 -3.67 -27.55 -15.86
CA ASP A 114 -3.98 -28.47 -16.96
C ASP A 114 -2.98 -28.34 -18.13
N LEU A 115 -2.62 -27.10 -18.50
CA LEU A 115 -1.59 -26.88 -19.52
C LEU A 115 -0.20 -27.35 -19.04
N ALA A 116 0.15 -27.07 -17.79
CA ALA A 116 1.42 -27.50 -17.20
C ALA A 116 1.55 -29.02 -17.17
N ALA A 117 0.47 -29.75 -16.85
CA ALA A 117 0.45 -31.21 -16.86
C ALA A 117 0.78 -31.82 -18.24
N ARG A 118 0.54 -31.08 -19.33
CA ARG A 118 0.79 -31.53 -20.71
C ARG A 118 2.12 -31.05 -21.28
N ALA A 119 2.65 -29.94 -20.81
CA ALA A 119 3.71 -29.21 -21.51
C ALA A 119 4.81 -28.62 -20.59
N ALA A 120 4.69 -28.72 -19.26
CA ALA A 120 5.72 -28.20 -18.38
C ALA A 120 7.04 -28.95 -18.57
N LYS A 121 8.14 -28.20 -18.59
CA LYS A 121 9.47 -28.80 -18.51
C LYS A 121 9.64 -29.49 -17.14
N PRO A 122 10.48 -30.53 -17.05
CA PRO A 122 10.89 -31.08 -15.77
C PRO A 122 11.42 -29.99 -14.85
N THR A 123 11.12 -30.08 -13.56
CA THR A 123 11.68 -29.18 -12.56
C THR A 123 13.20 -29.29 -12.58
N VAL A 124 13.86 -28.15 -12.74
CA VAL A 124 15.31 -28.06 -12.68
C VAL A 124 15.72 -27.98 -11.22
N GLU A 125 16.72 -28.76 -10.82
CA GLU A 125 17.32 -28.63 -9.50
C GLU A 125 18.11 -27.32 -9.45
N PHE A 126 17.66 -26.39 -8.59
CA PHE A 126 18.40 -25.19 -8.27
C PHE A 126 19.03 -25.33 -6.87
N PRO A 127 20.29 -24.90 -6.69
CA PRO A 127 20.86 -24.81 -5.36
C PRO A 127 20.05 -23.81 -4.54
N VAL A 128 19.62 -24.23 -3.34
CA VAL A 128 19.01 -23.37 -2.34
C VAL A 128 20.12 -22.83 -1.46
N PHE A 129 20.19 -21.51 -1.33
CA PHE A 129 21.14 -20.83 -0.47
C PHE A 129 20.39 -20.35 0.77
N LEU A 130 20.69 -20.96 1.92
CA LEU A 130 20.17 -20.50 3.19
C LEU A 130 20.92 -19.23 3.60
N ASP A 131 20.21 -18.27 4.20
CA ASP A 131 20.82 -17.04 4.71
C ASP A 131 21.71 -17.32 5.94
N TYR A 132 21.41 -18.39 6.67
CA TYR A 132 22.16 -18.89 7.83
C TYR A 132 21.81 -20.37 8.09
N GLN A 133 22.68 -21.09 8.79
CA GLN A 133 22.38 -22.42 9.31
C GLN A 133 21.86 -22.37 10.77
N ASP A 134 21.27 -23.48 11.22
CA ASP A 134 20.65 -23.59 12.55
C ASP A 134 21.64 -23.40 13.71
N ASP A 135 22.89 -23.82 13.54
CA ASP A 135 23.94 -23.66 14.56
C ASP A 135 24.24 -22.16 14.81
N VAL A 136 24.32 -21.37 13.75
CA VAL A 136 24.49 -19.90 13.83
C VAL A 136 23.28 -19.25 14.47
N TYR A 137 22.07 -19.65 14.07
CA TYR A 137 20.85 -19.09 14.66
C TYR A 137 20.77 -19.35 16.16
N ALA A 138 21.03 -20.59 16.59
CA ALA A 138 21.00 -20.97 18.00
C ALA A 138 22.05 -20.19 18.83
N ALA A 139 23.25 -19.98 18.28
CA ALA A 139 24.29 -19.18 18.94
C ALA A 139 23.88 -17.70 19.08
N VAL A 140 23.32 -17.11 18.02
CA VAL A 140 22.83 -15.72 18.06
C VAL A 140 21.64 -15.58 19.01
N GLU A 141 20.70 -16.52 19.00
CA GLU A 141 19.55 -16.54 19.91
C GLU A 141 20.00 -16.58 21.37
N ALA A 142 20.91 -17.49 21.72
CA ALA A 142 21.45 -17.59 23.07
C ALA A 142 22.18 -16.31 23.52
N ALA A 143 22.87 -15.63 22.62
CA ALA A 143 23.64 -14.42 22.94
C ALA A 143 22.78 -13.14 22.99
N ALA A 144 21.71 -13.05 22.19
CA ALA A 144 21.03 -11.79 21.90
C ALA A 144 19.55 -11.73 22.31
N ALA A 145 18.83 -12.85 22.48
CA ALA A 145 17.37 -12.83 22.59
C ALA A 145 16.83 -11.95 23.73
N GLU A 146 17.37 -12.09 24.94
CA GLU A 146 16.95 -11.29 26.11
C GLU A 146 17.29 -9.80 25.94
N LYS A 147 18.51 -9.52 25.45
CA LYS A 147 18.98 -8.14 25.20
C LYS A 147 18.17 -7.47 24.10
N LEU A 148 17.86 -8.18 23.02
CA LEU A 148 17.00 -7.70 21.93
C LEU A 148 15.59 -7.37 22.44
N ALA A 149 15.02 -8.24 23.29
CA ALA A 149 13.72 -7.98 23.90
C ALA A 149 13.71 -6.70 24.74
N ALA A 150 14.82 -6.36 25.40
CA ALA A 150 14.98 -5.10 26.12
C ALA A 150 15.20 -3.91 25.16
N VAL A 151 16.07 -4.04 24.17
CA VAL A 151 16.35 -2.98 23.16
C VAL A 151 15.07 -2.55 22.46
N PHE A 152 14.25 -3.51 22.02
CA PHE A 152 13.02 -3.18 21.30
C PHE A 152 11.92 -2.60 22.18
N GLN A 153 12.11 -2.44 23.50
CA GLN A 153 11.25 -1.63 24.37
C GLN A 153 11.53 -0.13 24.30
N ILE A 154 12.66 0.27 23.72
CA ILE A 154 12.99 1.68 23.49
C ILE A 154 12.07 2.25 22.40
N ALA A 155 11.24 3.22 22.78
CA ALA A 155 10.25 3.82 21.89
C ALA A 155 10.89 4.75 20.83
N ASP A 156 11.85 5.58 21.26
CA ASP A 156 12.57 6.48 20.37
C ASP A 156 13.32 5.70 19.29
N LYS A 157 13.18 6.13 18.04
CA LYS A 157 13.76 5.42 16.90
C LYS A 157 15.28 5.46 16.91
N GLN A 158 15.87 6.64 17.12
CA GLN A 158 17.32 6.79 17.00
C GLN A 158 18.02 6.05 18.14
N ASP A 159 17.50 6.16 19.36
CA ASP A 159 18.04 5.44 20.51
C ASP A 159 17.90 3.92 20.34
N ARG A 160 16.77 3.44 19.83
CA ARG A 160 16.56 2.02 19.54
C ARG A 160 17.47 1.52 18.42
N ASP A 161 17.60 2.26 17.33
CA ASP A 161 18.45 1.88 16.20
C ASP A 161 19.92 1.82 16.64
N ASN A 162 20.40 2.83 17.38
CA ASN A 162 21.75 2.84 17.95
C ASN A 162 21.99 1.66 18.89
N ALA A 163 21.08 1.41 19.84
CA ALA A 163 21.20 0.30 20.78
C ALA A 163 21.14 -1.07 20.08
N SER A 164 20.35 -1.20 19.00
CA SER A 164 20.29 -2.42 18.20
C SER A 164 21.56 -2.65 17.39
N ASP A 165 22.16 -1.59 16.86
CA ASP A 165 23.42 -1.66 16.11
C ASP A 165 24.59 -1.98 17.05
N GLU A 166 24.66 -1.34 18.22
CA GLU A 166 25.65 -1.66 19.26
C GLU A 166 25.54 -3.13 19.71
N LEU A 167 24.31 -3.61 19.96
CA LEU A 167 24.08 -5.01 20.32
C LEU A 167 24.46 -5.96 19.18
N LYS A 168 24.20 -5.58 17.94
CA LYS A 168 24.59 -6.38 16.78
C LYS A 168 26.11 -6.50 16.69
N ASP A 169 26.83 -5.39 16.83
CA ASP A 169 28.29 -5.39 16.80
C ASP A 169 28.89 -6.18 17.97
N GLU A 170 28.29 -6.09 19.17
CA GLU A 170 28.67 -6.90 20.33
C GLU A 170 28.53 -8.41 20.03
N VAL A 171 27.35 -8.83 19.54
CA VAL A 171 27.04 -10.24 19.28
C VAL A 171 27.90 -10.81 18.15
N LEU A 172 28.05 -10.06 17.06
CA LEU A 172 28.89 -10.47 15.93
C LEU A 172 30.36 -10.54 16.35
N GLY A 173 30.85 -9.59 17.14
CA GLY A 173 32.21 -9.60 17.66
C GLY A 173 32.48 -10.78 18.61
N ALA A 174 31.53 -11.11 19.48
CA ALA A 174 31.63 -12.23 20.42
C ALA A 174 31.64 -13.60 19.70
N LEU A 175 30.87 -13.74 18.62
CA LEU A 175 30.72 -14.99 17.87
C LEU A 175 31.68 -15.14 16.68
N ALA A 176 32.40 -14.07 16.29
CA ALA A 176 33.27 -14.06 15.11
C ALA A 176 34.35 -15.16 15.15
N GLY A 177 34.91 -15.47 16.32
CA GLY A 177 35.93 -16.52 16.46
C GLY A 177 35.39 -17.95 16.30
N GLU A 178 34.14 -18.19 16.67
CA GLU A 178 33.48 -19.49 16.53
C GLU A 178 32.97 -19.73 15.10
N PHE A 179 32.61 -18.65 14.41
CA PHE A 179 31.98 -18.66 13.09
C PHE A 179 32.80 -17.91 12.02
N GLU A 180 34.13 -18.11 12.01
CA GLU A 180 35.05 -17.44 11.07
C GLU A 180 34.61 -17.66 9.60
N GLY A 181 34.44 -16.56 8.84
CA GLY A 181 33.98 -16.60 7.45
C GLY A 181 32.47 -16.74 7.25
N ARG A 182 31.68 -16.75 8.35
CA ARG A 182 30.21 -16.85 8.34
C ARG A 182 29.54 -15.58 8.90
N GLU A 183 30.18 -14.43 8.79
CA GLU A 183 29.70 -13.14 9.33
C GLU A 183 28.38 -12.69 8.69
N LYS A 184 28.15 -13.08 7.42
CA LYS A 184 26.88 -12.86 6.73
C LYS A 184 25.75 -13.67 7.37
N GLU A 185 26.03 -14.91 7.78
CA GLU A 185 25.04 -15.75 8.47
C GLU A 185 24.69 -15.17 9.83
N LEU A 186 25.69 -14.70 10.60
CA LEU A 186 25.46 -14.02 11.88
C LEU A 186 24.55 -12.79 11.71
N SER A 187 24.84 -11.95 10.72
CA SER A 187 24.04 -10.76 10.42
C SER A 187 22.59 -11.11 10.02
N ALA A 188 22.41 -12.16 9.23
CA ALA A 188 21.10 -12.61 8.79
C ALA A 188 20.30 -13.25 9.93
N ALA A 189 20.94 -14.10 10.74
CA ALA A 189 20.34 -14.71 11.93
C ALA A 189 19.90 -13.64 12.94
N PHE A 190 20.74 -12.62 13.19
CA PHE A 190 20.38 -11.50 14.07
C PHE A 190 19.14 -10.75 13.58
N ARG A 191 19.03 -10.51 12.26
CA ARG A 191 17.84 -9.89 11.65
C ARG A 191 16.60 -10.76 11.80
N SER A 192 16.72 -12.08 11.58
CA SER A 192 15.61 -13.02 11.75
C SER A 192 15.13 -13.07 13.20
N LEU A 193 16.06 -13.15 14.16
CA LEU A 193 15.74 -13.11 15.58
C LEU A 193 15.06 -11.79 15.98
N THR A 194 15.57 -10.66 15.48
CA THR A 194 14.96 -9.35 15.68
C THR A 194 13.50 -9.33 15.19
N LYS A 195 13.26 -9.84 13.98
CA LYS A 195 11.90 -9.97 13.43
C LYS A 195 11.01 -10.81 14.35
N GLN A 196 11.51 -11.96 14.84
CA GLN A 196 10.76 -12.83 15.74
C GLN A 196 10.42 -12.15 17.07
N VAL A 197 11.39 -11.51 17.72
CA VAL A 197 11.21 -10.80 19.00
C VAL A 197 10.14 -9.71 18.88
N VAL A 198 10.22 -8.89 17.84
CA VAL A 198 9.24 -7.82 17.58
C VAL A 198 7.84 -8.38 17.37
N ARG A 199 7.70 -9.39 16.52
CA ARG A 199 6.39 -10.01 16.21
C ARG A 199 5.76 -10.65 17.45
N GLN A 200 6.55 -11.37 18.24
CA GLN A 200 6.08 -12.02 19.46
C GLN A 200 5.60 -10.99 20.49
N ARG A 201 6.31 -9.86 20.63
CA ARG A 201 5.87 -8.75 21.49
C ARG A 201 4.55 -8.15 21.03
N ILE A 202 4.39 -7.91 19.73
CA ILE A 202 3.13 -7.41 19.16
C ILE A 202 1.97 -8.37 19.48
N LEU A 203 2.18 -9.67 19.31
CA LEU A 203 1.11 -10.66 19.48
C LEU A 203 0.79 -11.00 20.95
N LYS A 204 1.78 -10.93 21.85
CA LYS A 204 1.60 -11.24 23.28
C LYS A 204 1.22 -10.02 24.09
N ASP A 205 1.98 -8.94 23.93
CA ASP A 205 1.88 -7.76 24.78
C ASP A 205 1.00 -6.68 24.17
N GLN A 206 0.64 -6.80 22.87
CA GLN A 206 -0.17 -5.83 22.13
C GLN A 206 0.49 -4.43 22.06
N ILE A 207 1.82 -4.39 22.14
CA ILE A 207 2.65 -3.18 22.11
C ILE A 207 3.60 -3.25 20.91
N ARG A 208 3.72 -2.14 20.20
CA ARG A 208 4.55 -1.98 19.01
C ARG A 208 5.94 -1.47 19.34
N ILE A 209 6.82 -1.46 18.32
CA ILE A 209 8.24 -1.11 18.49
C ILE A 209 8.47 0.32 18.99
N ASP A 210 7.56 1.25 18.66
CA ASP A 210 7.59 2.65 19.08
C ASP A 210 6.71 2.94 20.31
N GLY A 211 6.26 1.88 21.01
CA GLY A 211 5.46 2.00 22.23
C GLY A 211 3.96 2.22 22.00
N ARG A 212 3.50 2.36 20.75
CA ARG A 212 2.08 2.47 20.43
C ARG A 212 1.31 1.16 20.66
N GLY A 213 0.01 1.28 20.90
CA GLY A 213 -0.95 0.19 20.74
C GLY A 213 -1.24 -0.12 19.27
N LEU A 214 -1.96 -1.22 19.04
CA LEU A 214 -2.22 -1.73 17.68
C LEU A 214 -3.04 -0.75 16.81
N THR A 215 -3.89 0.07 17.41
CA THR A 215 -4.81 0.98 16.71
C THR A 215 -4.31 2.42 16.63
N ASP A 216 -3.24 2.75 17.34
CA ASP A 216 -2.79 4.14 17.50
C ASP A 216 -2.16 4.69 16.22
N ILE A 217 -2.51 5.92 15.89
CA ILE A 217 -1.92 6.68 14.78
C ILE A 217 -0.79 7.55 15.35
N ARG A 218 0.30 7.74 14.60
CA ARG A 218 1.36 8.68 14.99
C ARG A 218 0.81 10.11 15.04
N GLN A 219 1.56 11.01 15.65
CA GLN A 219 1.22 12.43 15.68
C GLN A 219 0.94 12.95 14.27
N LEU A 220 -0.21 13.60 14.10
CA LEU A 220 -0.66 14.18 12.84
C LEU A 220 -0.49 15.69 12.86
N THR A 221 0.01 16.26 11.76
CA THR A 221 -0.05 17.70 11.49
C THR A 221 -0.50 17.90 10.04
N ALA A 222 -1.25 18.97 9.81
CA ALA A 222 -1.72 19.36 8.50
C ALA A 222 -1.69 20.89 8.40
N GLU A 223 -1.04 21.40 7.37
CA GLU A 223 -0.89 22.84 7.12
C GLU A 223 -1.08 23.11 5.61
N VAL A 224 -1.68 24.25 5.29
CA VAL A 224 -1.84 24.77 3.91
C VAL A 224 -1.09 26.09 3.77
N GLU A 225 -0.90 26.58 2.53
CA GLU A 225 -0.20 27.85 2.25
C GLU A 225 1.29 27.88 2.66
N VAL A 226 1.93 26.71 2.71
CA VAL A 226 3.33 26.55 3.13
C VAL A 226 4.37 27.09 2.14
N LEU A 227 4.02 27.22 0.86
CA LEU A 227 4.91 27.77 -0.16
C LEU A 227 4.37 29.08 -0.72
N PRO A 228 5.23 30.10 -0.91
CA PRO A 228 4.82 31.32 -1.59
C PRO A 228 4.59 31.04 -3.08
N ARG A 229 3.71 31.86 -3.69
CA ARG A 229 3.46 31.97 -5.15
C ARG A 229 2.74 30.82 -5.83
N VAL A 230 2.93 29.57 -5.39
CA VAL A 230 2.28 28.41 -6.02
C VAL A 230 0.74 28.52 -5.95
N HIS A 231 0.03 27.82 -6.83
CA HIS A 231 -1.43 27.95 -6.88
C HIS A 231 -2.09 27.39 -5.62
N GLY A 232 -1.57 26.28 -5.08
CA GLY A 232 -1.85 25.80 -3.74
C GLY A 232 -0.75 24.88 -3.25
N SER A 233 -0.61 24.77 -1.93
CA SER A 233 0.37 23.90 -1.29
C SER A 233 -0.07 23.47 0.09
N ALA A 234 0.44 22.33 0.53
CA ALA A 234 0.21 21.80 1.86
C ALA A 234 1.40 20.98 2.35
N ILE A 235 1.57 20.90 3.66
CA ILE A 235 2.39 19.89 4.33
C ILE A 235 1.46 19.01 5.16
N PHE A 236 1.62 17.69 5.01
CA PHE A 236 0.99 16.70 5.86
C PHE A 236 2.08 15.87 6.52
N GLU A 237 2.06 15.78 7.85
CA GLU A 237 2.96 14.94 8.62
C GLU A 237 2.21 13.89 9.43
N ARG A 238 2.81 12.71 9.48
CA ARG A 238 2.38 11.59 10.32
C ARG A 238 3.60 10.91 10.90
N GLY A 239 3.94 11.27 12.13
CA GLY A 239 5.25 10.98 12.71
C GLY A 239 6.38 11.52 11.83
N GLU A 240 7.39 10.70 11.53
CA GLU A 240 8.52 11.07 10.66
C GLU A 240 8.20 11.05 9.14
N THR A 241 6.96 10.73 8.76
CA THR A 241 6.54 10.81 7.36
C THR A 241 6.02 12.21 7.07
N GLN A 242 6.74 12.99 6.26
CA GLN A 242 6.40 14.36 5.89
C GLN A 242 6.26 14.45 4.37
N ILE A 243 5.07 14.84 3.91
CA ILE A 243 4.79 15.05 2.48
C ILE A 243 4.41 16.49 2.23
N MET A 244 5.11 17.13 1.29
CA MET A 244 4.72 18.42 0.75
C MET A 244 3.96 18.23 -0.56
N GLY A 245 2.70 18.64 -0.57
CA GLY A 245 1.85 18.71 -1.75
C GLY A 245 1.93 20.08 -2.41
N VAL A 246 2.02 20.12 -3.74
CA VAL A 246 1.99 21.36 -4.53
C VAL A 246 1.06 21.20 -5.72
N THR A 247 0.08 22.08 -5.84
CA THR A 247 -0.88 22.12 -6.94
C THR A 247 -0.47 23.19 -7.96
N THR A 248 -0.52 22.83 -9.24
CA THR A 248 -0.43 23.77 -10.35
C THR A 248 -1.65 23.65 -11.26
N LEU A 249 -2.29 24.78 -11.56
CA LEU A 249 -3.41 24.89 -12.48
C LEU A 249 -2.94 25.54 -13.79
N ASN A 250 -3.40 25.04 -14.92
CA ASN A 250 -3.16 25.68 -16.21
C ASN A 250 -4.32 25.45 -17.20
N MET A 251 -4.23 26.08 -18.38
CA MET A 251 -5.20 25.86 -19.44
C MET A 251 -5.21 24.39 -19.87
N LEU A 252 -6.36 23.89 -20.35
CA LEU A 252 -6.54 22.50 -20.79
C LEU A 252 -5.61 22.07 -21.95
N LYS A 253 -4.96 23.01 -22.65
CA LYS A 253 -3.93 22.70 -23.64
C LYS A 253 -2.65 22.08 -23.02
N MET A 254 -2.48 22.21 -21.70
CA MET A 254 -1.34 21.66 -20.96
C MET A 254 -1.62 20.26 -20.38
N GLU A 255 -2.79 19.68 -20.65
CA GLU A 255 -3.06 18.28 -20.31
C GLU A 255 -2.06 17.37 -21.02
N GLN A 256 -1.59 16.35 -20.32
CA GLN A 256 -0.66 15.39 -20.89
C GLN A 256 -1.34 14.64 -22.05
N GLN A 257 -0.72 14.69 -23.23
CA GLN A 257 -1.10 13.85 -24.36
C GLN A 257 -0.42 12.47 -24.21
N ILE A 258 -1.17 11.41 -24.48
CA ILE A 258 -0.72 10.03 -24.32
C ILE A 258 -0.96 9.29 -25.63
N ASP A 259 0.12 8.77 -26.21
CA ASP A 259 0.08 7.86 -27.35
C ASP A 259 0.60 6.50 -26.89
N SER A 260 -0.33 5.59 -26.59
CA SER A 260 -0.04 4.27 -26.03
C SER A 260 -1.10 3.26 -26.47
N LEU A 261 -0.98 2.01 -26.03
CA LEU A 261 -1.98 0.97 -26.28
C LEU A 261 -3.28 1.15 -25.45
N SER A 262 -3.34 2.16 -24.58
CA SER A 262 -4.55 2.53 -23.83
C SER A 262 -5.50 3.38 -24.68
N PRO A 263 -6.83 3.27 -24.52
CA PRO A 263 -7.78 4.20 -25.14
C PRO A 263 -7.67 5.65 -24.61
N VAL A 264 -6.99 5.85 -23.48
CA VAL A 264 -6.78 7.18 -22.90
C VAL A 264 -5.75 7.95 -23.71
N THR A 265 -6.20 9.01 -24.39
CA THR A 265 -5.36 9.87 -25.25
C THR A 265 -4.90 11.16 -24.57
N ARG A 266 -5.56 11.55 -23.47
CA ARG A 266 -5.23 12.75 -22.70
C ARG A 266 -5.46 12.53 -21.22
N LYS A 267 -4.70 13.23 -20.39
CA LYS A 267 -4.79 13.13 -18.93
C LYS A 267 -4.82 14.52 -18.30
N ARG A 268 -5.97 14.85 -17.70
CA ARG A 268 -6.24 16.17 -17.10
C ARG A 268 -5.61 16.34 -15.72
N TYR A 269 -5.74 15.33 -14.89
CA TYR A 269 -5.13 15.29 -13.57
C TYR A 269 -3.88 14.43 -13.62
N MET A 270 -2.75 15.05 -13.30
CA MET A 270 -1.43 14.42 -13.34
C MET A 270 -0.84 14.47 -11.94
N HIS A 271 -0.52 13.31 -11.38
CA HIS A 271 0.21 13.23 -10.11
C HIS A 271 1.67 12.85 -10.33
N ASN A 272 2.58 13.61 -9.74
CA ASN A 272 4.00 13.26 -9.69
C ASN A 272 4.41 13.06 -8.23
N TYR A 273 4.99 11.91 -7.95
CA TYR A 273 5.51 11.56 -6.64
C TYR A 273 7.03 11.45 -6.72
N ASN A 274 7.72 12.18 -5.84
CA ASN A 274 9.17 12.22 -5.78
C ASN A 274 9.66 11.70 -4.43
N PHE A 275 10.66 10.83 -4.45
CA PHE A 275 11.28 10.26 -3.27
C PHE A 275 12.79 10.49 -3.27
N PRO A 276 13.25 11.66 -2.81
CA PRO A 276 14.66 11.98 -2.80
C PRO A 276 15.42 11.12 -1.77
N PRO A 277 16.70 10.79 -1.99
CA PRO A 277 17.50 9.98 -1.05
C PRO A 277 17.56 10.55 0.37
N TYR A 278 17.56 11.88 0.52
CA TYR A 278 17.57 12.51 1.84
C TYR A 278 16.31 12.23 2.66
N SER A 279 15.21 11.77 2.04
CA SER A 279 13.95 11.41 2.71
C SER A 279 14.15 10.35 3.80
N THR A 280 15.17 9.50 3.65
CA THR A 280 15.61 8.50 4.64
C THR A 280 17.00 8.78 5.20
N GLY A 281 17.53 10.00 5.00
CA GLY A 281 18.87 10.38 5.46
C GLY A 281 20.02 9.79 4.62
N GLU A 282 19.74 9.30 3.42
CA GLU A 282 20.72 8.63 2.57
C GLU A 282 21.23 9.51 1.41
N THR A 283 22.37 9.13 0.83
CA THR A 283 22.81 9.65 -0.47
C THR A 283 22.33 8.72 -1.59
N GLY A 284 22.12 9.25 -2.80
CA GLY A 284 21.71 8.42 -3.92
C GLY A 284 21.50 9.20 -5.20
N ARG A 285 21.12 8.49 -6.27
CA ARG A 285 20.79 9.09 -7.56
C ARG A 285 19.53 9.95 -7.45
N VAL A 286 19.62 11.18 -7.96
CA VAL A 286 18.48 12.09 -8.20
C VAL A 286 18.33 12.24 -9.72
N GLY A 287 17.14 11.94 -10.26
CA GLY A 287 16.89 11.98 -11.70
C GLY A 287 15.58 11.30 -12.08
N SER A 288 15.64 10.39 -13.05
CA SER A 288 14.46 9.65 -13.51
C SER A 288 13.77 8.87 -12.38
N PRO A 289 12.42 8.88 -12.32
CA PRO A 289 11.69 8.21 -11.25
C PRO A 289 11.85 6.69 -11.32
N LYS A 290 12.02 6.06 -10.16
CA LYS A 290 12.00 4.61 -9.98
C LYS A 290 10.58 4.07 -10.18
N ARG A 291 10.46 2.76 -10.44
CA ARG A 291 9.14 2.09 -10.53
C ARG A 291 8.26 2.27 -9.29
N ARG A 292 8.86 2.31 -8.10
CA ARG A 292 8.15 2.57 -6.84
C ARG A 292 7.55 3.97 -6.80
N GLU A 293 8.26 4.97 -7.31
CA GLU A 293 7.77 6.35 -7.39
C GLU A 293 6.58 6.44 -8.35
N ILE A 294 6.64 5.74 -9.49
CA ILE A 294 5.50 5.61 -10.41
C ILE A 294 4.31 4.91 -9.76
N GLY A 295 4.54 3.79 -9.05
CA GLY A 295 3.47 3.03 -8.37
C GLY A 295 2.80 3.84 -7.27
N HIS A 296 3.57 4.47 -6.39
CA HIS A 296 3.04 5.32 -5.31
C HIS A 296 2.29 6.55 -5.87
N GLY A 297 2.84 7.20 -6.90
CA GLY A 297 2.17 8.31 -7.57
C GLY A 297 0.86 7.90 -8.24
N ALA A 298 0.84 6.73 -8.90
CA ALA A 298 -0.38 6.19 -9.49
C ALA A 298 -1.44 5.90 -8.43
N LEU A 299 -1.10 5.22 -7.33
CA LEU A 299 -2.04 4.92 -6.26
C LEU A 299 -2.65 6.19 -5.63
N ALA A 300 -1.81 7.19 -5.35
CA ALA A 300 -2.29 8.48 -4.83
C ALA A 300 -3.13 9.24 -5.87
N GLU A 301 -2.79 9.15 -7.14
CA GLU A 301 -3.60 9.74 -8.21
C GLU A 301 -4.99 9.10 -8.28
N ARG A 302 -5.05 7.77 -8.33
CA ARG A 302 -6.29 7.00 -8.42
C ARG A 302 -7.22 7.26 -7.25
N ALA A 303 -6.68 7.46 -6.05
CA ALA A 303 -7.46 7.82 -4.87
C ALA A 303 -8.19 9.18 -5.00
N LEU A 304 -7.60 10.14 -5.72
CA LEU A 304 -8.17 11.50 -5.85
C LEU A 304 -9.09 11.65 -7.05
N VAL A 305 -8.90 10.88 -8.12
CA VAL A 305 -9.68 11.00 -9.36
C VAL A 305 -11.21 10.96 -9.15
N PRO A 306 -11.78 10.06 -8.33
CA PRO A 306 -13.22 9.96 -8.12
C PRO A 306 -13.89 11.22 -7.55
N VAL A 307 -13.13 12.07 -6.86
CA VAL A 307 -13.65 13.29 -6.21
C VAL A 307 -13.29 14.56 -6.96
N LEU A 308 -12.59 14.48 -8.09
CA LEU A 308 -12.30 15.66 -8.90
C LEU A 308 -13.57 16.21 -9.57
N PRO A 309 -13.65 17.53 -9.79
CA PRO A 309 -14.72 18.13 -10.59
C PRO A 309 -14.65 17.67 -12.05
N SER A 310 -15.77 17.81 -12.77
CA SER A 310 -15.81 17.58 -14.21
C SER A 310 -15.01 18.63 -14.99
N ARG A 311 -14.87 18.42 -16.31
CA ARG A 311 -14.07 19.33 -17.17
C ARG A 311 -14.77 20.65 -17.35
N GLU A 312 -16.09 20.58 -17.37
CA GLU A 312 -17.03 21.65 -17.59
C GLU A 312 -17.12 22.53 -16.33
N GLU A 313 -17.15 21.91 -15.15
CA GLU A 313 -17.16 22.63 -13.86
C GLU A 313 -15.82 23.30 -13.53
N PHE A 314 -14.71 22.66 -13.89
CA PHE A 314 -13.37 23.18 -13.60
C PHE A 314 -12.43 23.00 -14.81
N PRO A 315 -12.42 23.96 -15.76
CA PRO A 315 -11.73 23.82 -17.05
C PRO A 315 -10.22 24.09 -16.96
N TYR A 316 -9.53 23.38 -16.08
CA TYR A 316 -8.08 23.46 -15.88
C TYR A 316 -7.42 22.09 -16.03
N ALA A 317 -6.23 22.07 -16.61
CA ALA A 317 -5.27 21.00 -16.40
C ALA A 317 -4.71 21.13 -14.98
N ILE A 318 -4.66 20.02 -14.23
CA ILE A 318 -4.27 20.00 -12.83
C ILE A 318 -3.03 19.11 -12.71
N ARG A 319 -1.92 19.70 -12.27
CA ARG A 319 -0.72 18.95 -11.91
C ARG A 319 -0.52 19.02 -10.40
N GLN A 320 -0.58 17.86 -9.76
CA GLN A 320 -0.24 17.68 -8.35
C GLN A 320 1.16 17.09 -8.26
N VAL A 321 1.99 17.65 -7.39
CA VAL A 321 3.30 17.10 -7.05
C VAL A 321 3.32 16.78 -5.55
N SER A 322 3.86 15.63 -5.20
CA SER A 322 4.07 15.21 -3.82
C SER A 322 5.54 14.91 -3.59
N GLU A 323 6.18 15.75 -2.79
CA GLU A 323 7.57 15.62 -2.38
C GLU A 323 7.61 14.88 -1.04
N ALA A 324 8.16 13.67 -1.01
CA ALA A 324 8.36 12.94 0.23
C ALA A 324 9.61 13.45 0.96
N LEU A 325 9.45 14.50 1.76
CA LEU A 325 10.55 15.17 2.46
C LEU A 325 11.13 14.32 3.60
N GLY A 326 10.29 13.53 4.27
CA GLY A 326 10.67 12.55 5.27
C GLY A 326 9.85 11.26 5.13
N SER A 327 10.45 10.11 5.42
CA SER A 327 9.81 8.81 5.19
C SER A 327 10.09 7.79 6.28
N ASN A 328 9.05 7.41 7.02
CA ASN A 328 9.09 6.24 7.90
C ASN A 328 7.70 5.57 8.06
N GLY A 329 6.88 5.56 7.00
CA GLY A 329 5.60 4.86 7.02
C GLY A 329 4.61 5.41 6.00
N SER A 330 4.47 4.69 4.89
CA SER A 330 3.54 4.95 3.79
C SER A 330 3.39 6.41 3.38
N THR A 331 4.43 6.90 2.72
CA THR A 331 4.46 8.19 2.03
C THR A 331 3.40 8.31 0.93
N SER A 332 2.96 7.21 0.30
CA SER A 332 1.87 7.24 -0.69
C SER A 332 0.53 7.64 -0.07
N MET A 333 0.23 7.14 1.13
CA MET A 333 -0.99 7.52 1.85
C MET A 333 -0.90 8.92 2.44
N GLY A 334 0.29 9.35 2.90
CA GLY A 334 0.53 10.77 3.21
C GLY A 334 0.35 11.69 2.00
N SER A 335 0.73 11.21 0.81
CA SER A 335 0.57 11.91 -0.47
C SER A 335 -0.90 12.08 -0.86
N VAL A 336 -1.78 11.14 -0.52
CA VAL A 336 -3.24 11.33 -0.67
C VAL A 336 -3.72 12.51 0.17
N CYS A 337 -3.37 12.53 1.46
CA CYS A 337 -3.76 13.60 2.39
C CYS A 337 -3.23 14.97 1.95
N ALA A 338 -1.94 15.05 1.63
CA ALA A 338 -1.31 16.28 1.14
C ALA A 338 -1.92 16.76 -0.20
N SER A 339 -2.34 15.84 -1.07
CA SER A 339 -3.00 16.20 -2.33
C SER A 339 -4.38 16.79 -2.08
N THR A 340 -5.19 16.20 -1.19
CA THR A 340 -6.49 16.76 -0.79
C THR A 340 -6.35 18.20 -0.28
N LEU A 341 -5.45 18.42 0.69
CA LEU A 341 -5.17 19.74 1.27
C LEU A 341 -4.71 20.74 0.21
N SER A 342 -3.72 20.36 -0.60
CA SER A 342 -3.12 21.20 -1.64
C SER A 342 -4.11 21.57 -2.74
N LEU A 343 -4.99 20.64 -3.14
CA LEU A 343 -6.02 20.87 -4.17
C LEU A 343 -7.10 21.84 -3.65
N LEU A 344 -7.58 21.65 -2.41
CA LEU A 344 -8.53 22.55 -1.78
C LEU A 344 -7.94 23.96 -1.59
N ASN A 345 -6.67 24.04 -1.18
CA ASN A 345 -5.95 25.30 -1.04
C ASN A 345 -5.81 26.04 -2.39
N ALA A 346 -5.65 25.31 -3.50
CA ALA A 346 -5.61 25.88 -4.84
C ALA A 346 -6.99 26.31 -5.40
N GLY A 347 -8.07 26.10 -4.64
CA GLY A 347 -9.43 26.43 -5.06
C GLY A 347 -10.06 25.36 -5.97
N VAL A 348 -9.49 24.15 -6.05
CA VAL A 348 -10.10 23.04 -6.79
C VAL A 348 -11.35 22.58 -6.04
N PRO A 349 -12.54 22.58 -6.68
CA PRO A 349 -13.78 22.18 -6.03
C PRO A 349 -13.90 20.66 -5.97
N LEU A 350 -13.15 20.02 -5.06
CA LEU A 350 -13.30 18.59 -4.79
C LEU A 350 -14.72 18.30 -4.28
N LYS A 351 -15.28 17.17 -4.72
CA LYS A 351 -16.61 16.71 -4.31
C LYS A 351 -16.64 16.22 -2.86
N ALA A 352 -15.51 15.69 -2.37
CA ALA A 352 -15.23 15.37 -0.98
C ALA A 352 -13.73 15.33 -0.71
N ALA A 353 -13.34 15.49 0.55
CA ALA A 353 -11.98 15.22 1.01
C ALA A 353 -11.67 13.71 0.98
N VAL A 354 -10.41 13.37 0.70
CA VAL A 354 -9.89 12.00 0.69
C VAL A 354 -8.71 11.89 1.64
N ALA A 355 -8.68 10.86 2.47
CA ALA A 355 -7.55 10.52 3.33
C ALA A 355 -7.08 9.10 3.04
N GLY A 356 -5.81 8.82 3.35
CA GLY A 356 -5.19 7.53 3.20
C GLY A 356 -4.53 7.02 4.49
N ILE A 357 -4.62 5.72 4.73
CA ILE A 357 -3.94 5.03 5.82
C ILE A 357 -3.23 3.78 5.32
N ALA A 358 -2.08 3.45 5.93
CA ALA A 358 -1.42 2.18 5.74
C ALA A 358 -1.53 1.33 6.99
N MET A 359 -1.79 0.06 6.75
CA MET A 359 -2.07 -0.95 7.74
C MET A 359 -1.11 -2.11 7.54
N GLY A 360 -0.83 -2.83 8.62
CA GLY A 360 -0.12 -4.09 8.57
C GLY A 360 -0.90 -5.19 9.27
N LEU A 361 -0.51 -6.43 9.02
CA LEU A 361 -0.97 -7.60 9.74
C LEU A 361 0.24 -8.43 10.14
N VAL A 362 0.29 -8.81 11.41
CA VAL A 362 1.23 -9.81 11.93
C VAL A 362 0.43 -11.05 12.29
N SER A 363 0.91 -12.23 11.88
CA SER A 363 0.34 -13.50 12.26
C SER A 363 1.39 -14.52 12.64
N ASP A 364 1.27 -15.14 13.82
CA ASP A 364 2.23 -16.16 14.27
C ASP A 364 1.56 -17.12 15.25
N GLN A 365 2.24 -18.22 15.56
CA GLN A 365 1.86 -19.13 16.63
C GLN A 365 2.19 -18.52 17.99
N VAL A 366 1.18 -18.44 18.85
CA VAL A 366 1.33 -18.07 20.26
C VAL A 366 0.59 -19.11 21.09
N ASP A 367 1.30 -19.79 21.98
CA ASP A 367 0.77 -20.86 22.83
C ASP A 367 0.06 -21.98 22.03
N GLY A 368 0.58 -22.29 20.83
CA GLY A 368 0.04 -23.33 19.94
C GLY A 368 -1.19 -22.92 19.13
N GLN A 369 -1.55 -21.64 19.10
CA GLN A 369 -2.65 -21.10 18.29
C GLN A 369 -2.18 -19.98 17.38
N THR A 370 -2.66 -19.96 16.14
CA THR A 370 -2.42 -18.85 15.21
C THR A 370 -3.14 -17.61 15.73
N ARG A 371 -2.39 -16.55 16.04
CA ARG A 371 -2.93 -15.23 16.37
C ARG A 371 -2.70 -14.26 15.21
N TYR A 372 -3.59 -13.30 15.07
CA TYR A 372 -3.51 -12.21 14.10
C TYR A 372 -3.61 -10.87 14.83
N ALA A 373 -2.80 -9.90 14.44
CA ALA A 373 -2.84 -8.53 14.94
C ALA A 373 -2.80 -7.55 13.77
N ALA A 374 -3.85 -6.76 13.60
CA ALA A 374 -3.89 -5.66 12.63
C ALA A 374 -3.28 -4.40 13.25
N LEU A 375 -2.37 -3.76 12.52
CA LEU A 375 -1.59 -2.60 12.95
C LEU A 375 -2.02 -1.37 12.16
N THR A 376 -2.46 -0.32 12.86
CA THR A 376 -2.78 0.98 12.27
C THR A 376 -1.52 1.82 12.09
N ASP A 377 -1.38 2.48 10.93
CA ASP A 377 -0.31 3.42 10.65
C ASP A 377 1.08 2.81 10.89
N ILE A 378 1.40 1.77 10.12
CA ILE A 378 2.64 1.01 10.27
C ILE A 378 3.89 1.84 9.95
N LEU A 379 4.95 1.59 10.73
CA LEU A 379 6.30 2.06 10.48
C LEU A 379 6.95 1.29 9.32
N GLY A 380 8.05 1.83 8.76
CA GLY A 380 8.82 1.11 7.75
C GLY A 380 9.37 -0.25 8.22
N ALA A 381 9.73 -0.35 9.51
CA ALA A 381 10.17 -1.61 10.10
C ALA A 381 9.01 -2.63 10.23
N GLU A 382 7.82 -2.17 10.59
CA GLU A 382 6.64 -3.04 10.75
C GLU A 382 6.15 -3.59 9.40
N ASP A 383 6.29 -2.83 8.31
CA ASP A 383 6.09 -3.31 6.93
C ASP A 383 7.05 -4.50 6.63
N ALA A 384 8.35 -4.34 6.95
CA ALA A 384 9.34 -5.39 6.74
C ALA A 384 9.10 -6.64 7.61
N PHE A 385 8.52 -6.47 8.80
CA PHE A 385 8.27 -7.56 9.75
C PHE A 385 6.87 -8.18 9.66
N GLY A 386 5.93 -7.51 9.01
CA GLY A 386 4.57 -7.98 8.78
C GLY A 386 4.47 -9.13 7.79
N ASP A 387 3.29 -9.75 7.77
CA ASP A 387 2.92 -10.81 6.83
C ASP A 387 2.01 -10.32 5.71
N MET A 388 1.31 -9.21 5.96
CA MET A 388 0.48 -8.49 5.00
C MET A 388 0.62 -6.99 5.26
N ASP A 389 0.71 -6.22 4.20
CA ASP A 389 0.55 -4.77 4.22
C ASP A 389 -0.61 -4.39 3.30
N PHE A 390 -1.45 -3.47 3.76
CA PHE A 390 -2.51 -2.94 2.92
C PHE A 390 -2.74 -1.45 3.18
N LYS A 391 -3.18 -0.76 2.15
CA LYS A 391 -3.30 0.69 2.10
C LYS A 391 -4.70 0.99 1.64
N VAL A 392 -5.41 1.85 2.37
CA VAL A 392 -6.79 2.21 2.05
C VAL A 392 -6.88 3.73 1.99
N ALA A 393 -7.40 4.25 0.89
CA ALA A 393 -7.75 5.65 0.71
C ALA A 393 -9.24 5.78 0.39
N GLY A 394 -9.85 6.88 0.81
CA GLY A 394 -11.30 7.04 0.68
C GLY A 394 -11.82 8.35 1.26
N THR A 395 -13.08 8.61 0.96
CA THR A 395 -13.86 9.67 1.58
C THR A 395 -14.41 9.18 2.92
N SER A 396 -15.23 10.00 3.58
CA SER A 396 -16.03 9.55 4.73
C SER A 396 -17.05 8.47 4.37
N GLU A 397 -17.39 8.36 3.08
CA GLU A 397 -18.48 7.51 2.61
C GLU A 397 -18.03 6.20 1.97
N PHE A 398 -16.95 6.22 1.19
CA PHE A 398 -16.52 5.03 0.43
C PHE A 398 -15.02 5.00 0.14
N VAL A 399 -14.53 3.80 -0.21
CA VAL A 399 -13.14 3.54 -0.60
C VAL A 399 -12.90 4.06 -2.01
N THR A 400 -11.84 4.84 -2.18
CA THR A 400 -11.40 5.36 -3.49
C THR A 400 -10.21 4.62 -4.05
N ALA A 401 -9.36 4.04 -3.19
CA ALA A 401 -8.27 3.17 -3.61
C ALA A 401 -7.93 2.16 -2.50
N ILE A 402 -7.54 0.97 -2.90
CA ILE A 402 -6.98 -0.05 -2.00
C ILE A 402 -5.82 -0.76 -2.69
N GLN A 403 -4.75 -0.97 -1.95
CA GLN A 403 -3.63 -1.81 -2.33
C GLN A 403 -3.38 -2.81 -1.21
N LEU A 404 -3.18 -4.08 -1.51
CA LEU A 404 -2.88 -5.11 -0.53
C LEU A 404 -1.84 -6.06 -1.12
N ASP A 405 -0.84 -6.39 -0.32
CA ASP A 405 0.14 -7.44 -0.61
C ASP A 405 0.25 -8.36 0.62
N THR A 406 0.28 -9.67 0.41
CA THR A 406 0.44 -10.64 1.49
C THR A 406 1.27 -11.84 1.10
N LYS A 407 1.98 -12.37 2.09
CA LYS A 407 2.76 -13.61 1.99
C LYS A 407 2.02 -14.81 2.57
N LEU A 408 0.89 -14.58 3.24
CA LEU A 408 0.10 -15.63 3.89
C LEU A 408 -0.58 -16.52 2.86
N ASP A 409 -0.74 -17.80 3.21
CA ASP A 409 -1.52 -18.78 2.43
C ASP A 409 -3.04 -18.51 2.44
N GLY A 410 -3.45 -17.40 3.06
CA GLY A 410 -4.83 -16.99 3.26
C GLY A 410 -4.98 -16.34 4.62
N ILE A 411 -5.98 -15.48 4.75
CA ILE A 411 -6.42 -14.97 6.04
C ILE A 411 -7.92 -15.23 6.20
N PRO A 412 -8.41 -15.49 7.42
CA PRO A 412 -9.85 -15.61 7.64
C PRO A 412 -10.56 -14.33 7.20
N ALA A 413 -11.70 -14.45 6.51
CA ALA A 413 -12.48 -13.31 6.04
C ALA A 413 -12.86 -12.34 7.18
N SER A 414 -13.12 -12.88 8.39
CA SER A 414 -13.37 -12.08 9.59
C SER A 414 -12.18 -11.21 10.02
N VAL A 415 -10.94 -11.69 9.83
CA VAL A 415 -9.72 -10.94 10.11
C VAL A 415 -9.54 -9.81 9.11
N LEU A 416 -9.77 -10.07 7.82
CA LEU A 416 -9.72 -9.04 6.78
C LEU A 416 -10.77 -7.95 7.03
N ALA A 417 -12.02 -8.34 7.30
CA ALA A 417 -13.10 -7.39 7.57
C ALA A 417 -12.81 -6.53 8.81
N ALA A 418 -12.28 -7.13 9.88
CA ALA A 418 -11.85 -6.39 11.07
C ALA A 418 -10.72 -5.40 10.75
N ALA A 419 -9.73 -5.81 9.96
CA ALA A 419 -8.61 -4.97 9.56
C ALA A 419 -9.06 -3.79 8.68
N LEU A 420 -9.97 -4.01 7.73
CA LEU A 420 -10.57 -2.96 6.90
C LEU A 420 -11.40 -1.98 7.74
N LYS A 421 -12.19 -2.47 8.70
CA LYS A 421 -12.92 -1.62 9.63
C LYS A 421 -11.99 -0.73 10.46
N GLN A 422 -10.91 -1.30 11.01
CA GLN A 422 -9.89 -0.55 11.74
C GLN A 422 -9.23 0.51 10.84
N ALA A 423 -8.97 0.18 9.57
CA ALA A 423 -8.46 1.14 8.58
C ALA A 423 -9.44 2.28 8.31
N ARG A 424 -10.75 1.99 8.24
CA ARG A 424 -11.80 3.01 8.08
C ARG A 424 -11.82 3.98 9.25
N GLU A 425 -11.78 3.48 10.48
CA GLU A 425 -11.75 4.31 11.70
C GLU A 425 -10.54 5.26 11.68
N ALA A 426 -9.37 4.75 11.31
CA ALA A 426 -8.17 5.57 11.16
C ALA A 426 -8.28 6.61 10.03
N ARG A 427 -8.87 6.23 8.89
CA ARG A 427 -9.12 7.14 7.76
C ARG A 427 -10.04 8.30 8.18
N LEU A 428 -11.10 8.02 8.92
CA LEU A 428 -12.04 9.04 9.40
C LEU A 428 -11.35 10.01 10.36
N HIS A 429 -10.53 9.51 11.29
CA HIS A 429 -9.76 10.36 12.19
C HIS A 429 -8.81 11.31 11.42
N ILE A 430 -8.15 10.83 10.36
CA ILE A 430 -7.27 11.67 9.52
C ILE A 430 -8.10 12.70 8.73
N LEU A 431 -9.29 12.36 8.27
CA LEU A 431 -10.19 13.32 7.61
C LEU A 431 -10.58 14.47 8.56
N ASP A 432 -10.81 14.19 9.84
CA ASP A 432 -11.11 15.24 10.83
C ASP A 432 -9.95 16.24 10.95
N VAL A 433 -8.71 15.75 10.94
CA VAL A 433 -7.50 16.61 10.95
C VAL A 433 -7.38 17.42 9.66
N ILE A 434 -7.66 16.82 8.51
CA ILE A 434 -7.66 17.52 7.21
C ILE A 434 -8.71 18.64 7.20
N ASN A 435 -9.94 18.34 7.63
CA ASN A 435 -11.05 19.30 7.65
C ASN A 435 -10.79 20.44 8.64
N ALA A 436 -10.09 20.17 9.76
CA ALA A 436 -9.66 21.20 10.69
C ALA A 436 -8.62 22.17 10.09
N ALA A 437 -7.78 21.70 9.16
CA ALA A 437 -6.80 22.55 8.46
C ALA A 437 -7.44 23.35 7.32
N ILE A 438 -8.38 22.76 6.57
CA ILE A 438 -9.12 23.42 5.49
C ILE A 438 -10.48 22.74 5.24
N ASP A 439 -11.56 23.35 5.73
CA ASP A 439 -12.93 22.80 5.62
C ASP A 439 -13.53 23.02 4.22
N THR A 440 -13.31 24.19 3.63
CA THR A 440 -13.81 24.53 2.29
C THR A 440 -12.70 25.08 1.40
N ARG A 441 -12.85 24.90 0.08
CA ARG A 441 -11.90 25.43 -0.90
C ARG A 441 -11.72 26.95 -0.71
N THR A 442 -10.52 27.44 -1.01
CA THR A 442 -10.29 28.90 -1.05
C THR A 442 -11.23 29.55 -2.08
N SER A 443 -11.84 30.68 -1.70
CA SER A 443 -12.96 31.30 -2.45
C SER A 443 -12.56 31.84 -3.83
N SER A 444 -11.26 32.07 -4.08
CA SER A 444 -10.71 32.42 -5.38
C SER A 444 -9.42 31.66 -5.66
N PRO A 445 -9.23 31.08 -6.87
CA PRO A 445 -7.93 30.57 -7.30
C PRO A 445 -6.86 31.67 -7.19
N SER A 446 -5.64 31.28 -6.79
CA SER A 446 -4.51 32.21 -6.58
C SER A 446 -4.39 33.31 -7.66
N SER A 447 -4.10 34.54 -7.22
CA SER A 447 -3.91 35.71 -8.09
C SER A 447 -2.66 35.61 -8.96
N HIS A 448 -1.74 34.69 -8.63
CA HIS A 448 -0.55 34.39 -9.41
C HIS A 448 -0.89 33.53 -10.64
N ARG A 449 -1.65 34.12 -11.57
CA ARG A 449 -1.91 33.52 -12.88
C ARG A 449 -0.65 33.65 -13.73
N ALA A 450 -0.13 32.52 -14.22
CA ALA A 450 0.91 32.48 -15.23
C ALA A 450 0.38 32.92 -16.61
#